data_AF-A0A381ZGB3-F1
#
_entry.id   AF-A0A381ZGB3-F1
#
_cell.length_a   1.000
_cell.length_b   1.000
_cell.length_c   1.000
_cell.angle_alpha   90.00
_cell.angle_beta   90.00
_cell.angle_gamma   90.00
#
_symmetry.space_group_name_H-M   'P 1'
#
loop_
_entity.id
_entity.type
_entity.pdbx_description
1 polymer ?
#
loop_
_entity_poly.entity_id
_entity_poly.type
_entity_poly.pdbx_seq_one_letter_code
_entity_poly.pdbx_strand_id
1 'polypeptide(L)'
;MAQVARISGPLLAANLKRTQGNLAVDTDLLYIGHLTGKVGIKKSSPGTELDIFGQSRANDFRSDTLTGGNLKVDTTGITAITGDIILDSAGTIHTDELHTNNLTFNDNYIGSLANSNIVLDPNGSGTVNFPSTTIHGNVDATGNITIPGNITVGGTINLGDQPTDTIDFDFLDLTQDFVPHTTAGAYNLGSTTNVWDDVTTGRARIGDIEIDESFIQNTTTNNDLTFRASGTGSVIMHDITINGHNIITPADLVLQPGNESITLNSTGALRVPDGTEAQRTSLNRDVRYNTTTNFFELFSTAYTPLRGIWSENRQTYVLANASNDFSFVTNGVTNTTLSSTGLTTNKLISQSNVSIDGNTISTATLNAAMTLTATGTVNIANFEFDTNTIHNTIAQAFKLSKTGSTGYVMFDSVHGTVIPAGSTAQRPTGIIGQTRFNT
;
A
#
# COMPACT_ATOMS: atom_id res chain seq x y z
N MET A 1 71.85 85.50 -80.09
CA MET A 1 70.62 84.74 -80.40
C MET A 1 71.03 83.38 -80.95
N ALA A 2 71.03 82.35 -80.10
CA ALA A 2 71.21 80.97 -80.56
C ALA A 2 69.83 80.42 -80.93
N GLN A 3 69.75 79.99 -82.18
CA GLN A 3 68.56 79.56 -82.89
C GLN A 3 68.00 78.27 -82.28
N VAL A 4 66.73 78.31 -81.89
CA VAL A 4 65.98 77.13 -81.43
C VAL A 4 65.80 76.20 -82.63
N ALA A 5 66.36 75.00 -82.55
CA ALA A 5 66.21 73.99 -83.58
C ALA A 5 64.75 73.51 -83.62
N ARG A 6 64.02 73.94 -84.65
CA ARG A 6 62.73 73.35 -85.03
C ARG A 6 63.00 71.99 -85.67
N ILE A 7 62.34 70.94 -85.19
CA ILE A 7 62.37 69.62 -85.83
C ILE A 7 61.17 69.56 -86.79
N SER A 8 61.43 69.56 -88.11
CA SER A 8 60.40 69.31 -89.14
C SER A 8 60.98 68.52 -90.31
N GLY A 9 60.41 67.34 -90.63
CA GLY A 9 60.61 66.64 -91.90
C GLY A 9 61.19 65.21 -91.82
N PRO A 10 60.93 64.35 -92.82
CA PRO A 10 60.84 62.90 -92.65
C PRO A 10 62.19 62.18 -92.83
N LEU A 11 62.89 61.87 -91.73
CA LEU A 11 63.88 60.78 -91.61
C LEU A 11 64.45 60.78 -90.18
N LEU A 12 63.73 60.10 -89.28
CA LEU A 12 63.99 60.10 -87.84
C LEU A 12 65.07 59.09 -87.37
N ALA A 13 65.76 58.39 -88.27
CA ALA A 13 66.64 57.29 -87.86
C ALA A 13 68.06 57.70 -87.40
N ALA A 14 68.63 58.80 -87.91
CA ALA A 14 70.01 59.19 -87.58
C ALA A 14 70.15 60.20 -86.43
N ASN A 15 69.04 60.79 -85.97
CA ASN A 15 69.04 62.06 -85.22
C ASN A 15 68.68 61.98 -83.74
N LEU A 16 68.74 60.80 -83.10
CA LEU A 16 68.56 60.71 -81.64
C LEU A 16 69.82 60.34 -80.85
N LYS A 17 71.02 60.33 -81.45
CA LYS A 17 72.28 60.14 -80.71
C LYS A 17 72.88 61.50 -80.31
N ARG A 18 72.56 61.97 -79.10
CA ARG A 18 73.13 63.22 -78.53
C ARG A 18 74.31 62.88 -77.61
N THR A 19 75.50 63.41 -77.93
CA THR A 19 76.74 63.15 -77.17
C THR A 19 77.01 64.13 -76.03
N GLN A 20 76.28 65.25 -75.94
CA GLN A 20 76.61 66.35 -75.00
C GLN A 20 75.39 67.07 -74.40
N GLY A 21 74.18 66.53 -74.50
CA GLY A 21 73.00 67.23 -73.98
C GLY A 21 71.75 66.38 -73.91
N ASN A 22 70.89 66.73 -72.94
CA ASN A 22 69.61 66.08 -72.73
C ASN A 22 68.67 66.34 -73.93
N LEU A 23 67.84 65.36 -74.27
CA LEU A 23 66.75 65.56 -75.22
C LEU A 23 65.51 65.98 -74.43
N ALA A 24 65.06 67.21 -74.65
CA ALA A 24 63.80 67.71 -74.12
C ALA A 24 62.88 68.08 -75.29
N VAL A 25 61.73 67.44 -75.39
CA VAL A 25 60.62 67.90 -76.23
C VAL A 25 59.73 68.71 -75.30
N ASP A 26 59.51 70.00 -75.61
CA ASP A 26 58.81 70.97 -74.74
C ASP A 26 59.17 70.76 -73.27
N THR A 27 60.43 71.06 -72.90
CA THR A 27 61.08 71.05 -71.56
C THR A 27 60.60 70.08 -70.46
N ASP A 28 59.33 70.02 -70.16
CA ASP A 28 58.69 69.08 -69.26
C ASP A 28 58.16 67.82 -69.98
N LEU A 29 57.63 67.87 -71.21
CA LEU A 29 56.86 66.79 -71.82
C LEU A 29 57.61 65.45 -71.93
N LEU A 30 58.81 65.43 -72.50
CA LEU A 30 59.70 64.27 -72.52
C LEU A 30 61.14 64.76 -72.30
N TYR A 31 61.77 64.29 -71.23
CA TYR A 31 63.15 64.59 -70.88
C TYR A 31 63.97 63.29 -70.87
N ILE A 32 65.08 63.26 -71.60
CA ILE A 32 66.03 62.15 -71.56
C ILE A 32 67.36 62.70 -71.05
N GLY A 33 67.70 62.35 -69.81
CA GLY A 33 68.90 62.79 -69.12
C GLY A 33 70.12 61.97 -69.59
N HIS A 34 70.94 62.55 -70.46
CA HIS A 34 72.10 61.84 -71.01
C HIS A 34 73.19 61.54 -69.97
N LEU A 35 73.26 62.33 -68.89
CA LEU A 35 74.23 62.15 -67.80
C LEU A 35 73.69 61.28 -66.67
N THR A 36 72.39 61.34 -66.42
CA THR A 36 71.75 60.64 -65.30
C THR A 36 71.22 59.27 -65.71
N GLY A 37 71.08 59.01 -67.01
CA GLY A 37 70.43 57.80 -67.53
C GLY A 37 68.93 57.75 -67.28
N LYS A 38 68.33 58.83 -66.77
CA LYS A 38 66.93 58.89 -66.36
C LYS A 38 66.04 59.47 -67.45
N VAL A 39 64.83 58.95 -67.55
CA VAL A 39 63.79 59.41 -68.46
C VAL A 39 62.67 60.05 -67.64
N GLY A 40 62.31 61.29 -68.00
CA GLY A 40 61.22 62.04 -67.40
C GLY A 40 60.08 62.23 -68.39
N ILE A 41 58.84 62.03 -67.94
CA ILE A 41 57.65 62.44 -68.68
C ILE A 41 56.93 63.49 -67.84
N LYS A 42 56.70 64.68 -68.41
CA LYS A 42 56.20 65.87 -67.69
C LYS A 42 57.08 66.30 -66.51
N LYS A 43 58.37 65.95 -66.53
CA LYS A 43 59.32 66.19 -65.44
C LYS A 43 60.73 66.41 -65.97
N SER A 44 61.27 67.61 -65.79
CA SER A 44 62.60 68.02 -66.28
C SER A 44 63.76 67.60 -65.35
N SER A 45 63.45 67.10 -64.14
CA SER A 45 64.42 66.54 -63.19
C SER A 45 63.89 65.22 -62.61
N PRO A 46 64.07 64.09 -63.32
CA PRO A 46 63.64 62.76 -62.87
C PRO A 46 64.37 62.30 -61.59
N GLY A 47 63.60 61.87 -60.59
CA GLY A 47 64.08 61.27 -59.35
C GLY A 47 64.50 59.81 -59.51
N THR A 48 63.87 59.06 -60.41
CA THR A 48 64.12 57.64 -60.72
C THR A 48 64.43 57.42 -62.21
N GLU A 49 64.87 56.21 -62.57
CA GLU A 49 65.25 55.80 -63.94
C GLU A 49 64.17 56.13 -64.98
N LEU A 50 62.91 55.93 -64.61
CA LEU A 50 61.75 56.47 -65.30
C LEU A 50 60.89 57.19 -64.27
N ASP A 51 60.63 58.49 -64.46
CA ASP A 51 59.86 59.33 -63.56
C ASP A 51 58.78 60.09 -64.34
N ILE A 52 57.53 59.68 -64.14
CA ILE A 52 56.38 60.21 -64.86
C ILE A 52 55.61 61.10 -63.87
N PHE A 53 55.60 62.41 -64.10
CA PHE A 53 54.76 63.33 -63.34
C PHE A 53 53.34 63.31 -63.93
N GLY A 54 52.56 62.31 -63.53
CA GLY A 54 51.20 62.08 -64.02
C GLY A 54 50.84 60.60 -64.06
N GLN A 55 49.80 60.25 -64.81
CA GLN A 55 49.37 58.85 -64.98
C GLN A 55 50.24 58.14 -66.02
N SER A 56 50.81 56.99 -65.66
CA SER A 56 51.34 56.03 -66.63
C SER A 56 50.24 55.04 -67.00
N ARG A 57 49.98 54.86 -68.29
CA ARG A 57 49.04 53.85 -68.81
C ARG A 57 49.82 52.94 -69.75
N ALA A 58 49.97 51.68 -69.38
CA ALA A 58 50.55 50.64 -70.22
C ALA A 58 49.55 49.48 -70.29
N ASN A 59 49.55 48.75 -71.41
CA ASN A 59 48.73 47.55 -71.54
C ASN A 59 49.18 46.48 -70.55
N ASP A 60 50.51 46.34 -70.39
CA ASP A 60 51.14 45.49 -69.38
C ASP A 60 52.19 46.32 -68.64
N PHE A 61 52.14 46.36 -67.31
CA PHE A 61 53.29 46.76 -66.50
C PHE A 61 54.06 45.51 -66.11
N ARG A 62 55.29 45.38 -66.60
CA ARG A 62 56.22 44.31 -66.20
C ARG A 62 57.36 44.95 -65.42
N SER A 63 57.42 44.68 -64.12
CA SER A 63 58.53 45.09 -63.27
C SER A 63 58.77 44.03 -62.20
N ASP A 64 60.01 43.92 -61.73
CA ASP A 64 60.36 43.01 -60.63
C ASP A 64 59.77 43.49 -59.29
N THR A 65 59.45 44.79 -59.18
CA THR A 65 58.71 45.40 -58.07
C THR A 65 57.92 46.58 -58.61
N LEU A 66 56.66 46.76 -58.17
CA LEU A 66 55.84 47.93 -58.49
C LEU A 66 55.35 48.56 -57.19
N THR A 67 55.72 49.81 -56.95
CA THR A 67 55.23 50.58 -55.80
C THR A 67 54.28 51.67 -56.30
N GLY A 68 52.98 51.48 -56.13
CA GLY A 68 51.92 52.38 -56.60
C GLY A 68 51.11 52.95 -55.44
N GLY A 69 51.27 54.24 -55.15
CA GLY A 69 50.58 54.89 -54.03
C GLY A 69 51.02 54.28 -52.69
N ASN A 70 50.11 53.59 -52.00
CA ASN A 70 50.39 52.88 -50.75
C ASN A 70 50.66 51.37 -50.94
N LEU A 71 50.70 50.85 -52.17
CA LEU A 71 50.89 49.42 -52.42
C LEU A 71 52.28 49.14 -52.97
N LYS A 72 52.95 48.13 -52.42
CA LYS A 72 54.15 47.50 -52.98
C LYS A 72 53.79 46.10 -53.46
N VAL A 73 54.00 45.84 -54.74
CA VAL A 73 53.84 44.54 -55.39
C VAL A 73 55.23 43.98 -55.69
N ASP A 74 55.55 42.82 -55.14
CA ASP A 74 56.80 42.10 -55.41
C ASP A 74 56.59 40.57 -55.37
N THR A 75 57.68 39.79 -55.32
CA THR A 75 57.62 38.32 -55.30
C THR A 75 56.98 37.71 -54.06
N THR A 76 56.77 38.51 -53.00
CA THR A 76 56.12 38.07 -51.75
C THR A 76 54.64 38.46 -51.68
N GLY A 77 54.13 39.19 -52.68
CA GLY A 77 52.73 39.58 -52.80
C GLY A 77 52.52 41.09 -52.83
N ILE A 78 51.35 41.52 -52.37
CA ILE A 78 50.96 42.93 -52.28
C ILE A 78 50.94 43.34 -50.81
N THR A 79 51.70 44.37 -50.46
CA THR A 79 51.80 44.91 -49.09
C THR A 79 51.52 46.41 -49.08
N ALA A 80 51.02 46.91 -47.95
CA ALA A 80 50.92 48.36 -47.73
C ALA A 80 52.30 48.94 -47.36
N ILE A 81 52.65 50.10 -47.90
CA ILE A 81 53.87 50.85 -47.53
C ILE A 81 53.70 51.48 -46.14
N THR A 82 52.48 51.92 -45.80
CA THR A 82 52.10 52.51 -44.51
C THR A 82 50.64 52.20 -44.17
N GLY A 83 50.34 51.76 -42.95
CA GLY A 83 48.97 51.45 -42.51
C GLY A 83 48.37 50.20 -43.17
N ASP A 84 47.05 50.19 -43.36
CA ASP A 84 46.30 49.03 -43.86
C ASP A 84 46.07 49.06 -45.37
N ILE A 85 45.91 47.89 -45.97
CA ILE A 85 45.30 47.75 -47.30
C ILE A 85 43.78 47.80 -47.10
N ILE A 86 43.16 48.90 -47.49
CA ILE A 86 41.70 49.04 -47.46
C ILE A 86 41.15 48.55 -48.80
N LEU A 87 40.49 47.39 -48.79
CA LEU A 87 39.70 46.89 -49.91
C LEU A 87 38.27 47.39 -49.70
N ASP A 88 37.94 48.54 -50.30
CA ASP A 88 36.61 49.15 -50.27
C ASP A 88 36.10 49.31 -51.71
N SER A 89 34.82 49.02 -51.92
CA SER A 89 34.17 49.09 -53.22
C SER A 89 32.74 49.54 -53.05
N ALA A 90 32.26 50.42 -53.94
CA ALA A 90 30.84 50.74 -54.02
C ALA A 90 29.98 49.54 -54.46
N GLY A 91 30.61 48.46 -54.96
CA GLY A 91 29.99 47.18 -55.30
C GLY A 91 30.68 46.00 -54.61
N THR A 92 30.63 44.81 -55.21
CA THR A 92 31.28 43.62 -54.63
C THR A 92 32.78 43.57 -54.95
N ILE A 93 33.57 43.16 -53.97
CA ILE A 93 34.96 42.76 -54.17
C ILE A 93 34.91 41.32 -54.69
N HIS A 94 35.41 41.08 -55.90
CA HIS A 94 35.50 39.75 -56.48
C HIS A 94 36.89 39.18 -56.20
N THR A 95 36.94 38.10 -55.44
CA THR A 95 38.16 37.31 -55.19
C THR A 95 37.76 35.85 -55.18
N ASP A 96 38.45 35.00 -55.96
CA ASP A 96 38.25 33.55 -55.87
C ASP A 96 38.69 33.03 -54.49
N GLU A 97 39.77 33.59 -53.96
CA GLU A 97 40.28 33.30 -52.63
C GLU A 97 40.91 34.55 -52.02
N LEU A 98 40.56 34.86 -50.78
CA LEU A 98 41.23 35.90 -49.97
C LEU A 98 41.95 35.22 -48.82
N HIS A 99 43.28 35.31 -48.85
CA HIS A 99 44.14 34.83 -47.79
C HIS A 99 44.72 35.99 -46.97
N THR A 100 44.58 35.85 -45.67
CA THR A 100 45.37 36.59 -44.69
C THR A 100 46.31 35.61 -44.00
N ASN A 101 47.16 36.09 -43.10
CA ASN A 101 48.03 35.20 -42.34
C ASN A 101 47.27 34.20 -41.45
N ASN A 102 46.02 34.52 -41.05
CA ASN A 102 45.27 33.74 -40.06
C ASN A 102 43.95 33.18 -40.59
N LEU A 103 43.34 33.82 -41.59
CA LEU A 103 42.04 33.46 -42.15
C LEU A 103 42.11 33.25 -43.67
N THR A 104 41.33 32.30 -44.14
CA THR A 104 41.00 32.11 -45.56
C THR A 104 39.50 32.33 -45.78
N PHE A 105 39.18 33.00 -46.88
CA PHE A 105 37.84 33.10 -47.43
C PHE A 105 37.87 32.52 -48.84
N ASN A 106 37.13 31.44 -49.07
CA ASN A 106 37.10 30.73 -50.34
C ASN A 106 35.66 30.28 -50.61
N ASP A 107 35.04 30.84 -51.64
CA ASP A 107 33.62 30.67 -51.96
C ASP A 107 32.69 30.89 -50.73
N ASN A 108 32.15 29.79 -50.18
CA ASN A 108 31.24 29.76 -49.02
C ASN A 108 31.92 29.29 -47.73
N TYR A 109 33.24 29.19 -47.71
CA TYR A 109 34.04 28.75 -46.58
C TYR A 109 34.82 29.91 -45.97
N ILE A 110 34.76 30.02 -44.65
CA ILE A 110 35.61 30.87 -43.85
C ILE A 110 36.38 29.95 -42.90
N GLY A 111 37.70 29.94 -43.01
CA GLY A 111 38.56 29.03 -42.27
C GLY A 111 39.71 29.72 -41.56
N SER A 112 40.16 29.13 -40.46
CA SER A 112 41.45 29.48 -39.85
C SER A 112 42.57 28.71 -40.54
N LEU A 113 43.67 29.39 -40.86
CA LEU A 113 44.87 28.79 -41.44
C LEU A 113 45.90 28.39 -40.37
N ALA A 114 45.80 28.94 -39.16
CA ALA A 114 46.85 28.86 -38.16
C ALA A 114 46.33 28.30 -36.82
N ASN A 115 45.82 27.06 -36.78
CA ASN A 115 45.34 26.35 -35.57
C ASN A 115 44.72 27.25 -34.48
N SER A 116 43.97 28.27 -34.89
CA SER A 116 43.52 29.36 -34.05
C SER A 116 42.01 29.47 -34.20
N ASN A 117 41.36 29.87 -33.12
CA ASN A 117 39.91 30.01 -33.13
C ASN A 117 39.50 31.19 -34.02
N ILE A 118 38.40 31.02 -34.76
CA ILE A 118 37.69 32.14 -35.36
C ILE A 118 36.80 32.73 -34.27
N VAL A 119 37.00 33.99 -33.92
CA VAL A 119 36.19 34.71 -32.95
C VAL A 119 35.28 35.68 -33.71
N LEU A 120 33.98 35.54 -33.52
CA LEU A 120 32.97 36.46 -34.04
C LEU A 120 32.46 37.31 -32.88
N ASP A 121 33.08 38.49 -32.71
CA ASP A 121 32.80 39.40 -31.60
C ASP A 121 32.19 40.71 -32.13
N PRO A 122 30.89 40.95 -31.89
CA PRO A 122 30.26 42.18 -32.31
C PRO A 122 30.58 43.31 -31.31
N ASN A 123 30.98 44.49 -31.81
CA ASN A 123 31.29 45.62 -30.93
C ASN A 123 30.02 46.18 -30.25
N GLY A 124 30.10 46.48 -28.95
CA GLY A 124 29.03 47.17 -28.20
C GLY A 124 27.82 46.28 -27.93
N SER A 125 26.62 46.73 -28.33
CA SER A 125 25.36 45.98 -28.21
C SER A 125 25.04 45.11 -29.43
N GLY A 126 26.02 44.90 -30.32
CA GLY A 126 25.83 44.10 -31.52
C GLY A 126 25.62 42.62 -31.20
N THR A 127 25.10 41.87 -32.15
CA THR A 127 24.87 40.42 -32.03
C THR A 127 25.39 39.70 -33.25
N VAL A 128 25.88 38.47 -33.05
CA VAL A 128 26.14 37.55 -34.16
C VAL A 128 24.87 36.73 -34.35
N ASN A 129 24.18 36.94 -35.47
CA ASN A 129 22.96 36.23 -35.80
C ASN A 129 23.19 35.25 -36.95
N PHE A 130 22.91 33.97 -36.72
CA PHE A 130 22.90 32.94 -37.75
C PHE A 130 21.44 32.54 -38.04
N PRO A 131 20.82 33.00 -39.15
CA PRO A 131 19.42 32.70 -39.46
C PRO A 131 19.12 31.20 -39.59
N SER A 132 20.11 30.41 -39.99
CA SER A 132 20.07 28.96 -40.02
C SER A 132 21.49 28.44 -39.80
N THR A 133 21.65 27.49 -38.89
CA THR A 133 22.97 26.95 -38.54
C THR A 133 22.89 25.43 -38.41
N THR A 134 23.97 24.75 -38.80
CA THR A 134 24.21 23.33 -38.55
C THR A 134 25.62 23.21 -38.02
N ILE A 135 25.77 22.60 -36.84
CA ILE A 135 27.05 22.49 -36.16
C ILE A 135 27.42 21.01 -36.14
N HIS A 136 28.54 20.65 -36.77
CA HIS A 136 29.05 19.27 -36.85
C HIS A 136 29.92 18.86 -35.65
N GLY A 137 30.08 19.75 -34.67
CA GLY A 137 30.85 19.54 -33.44
C GLY A 137 30.06 19.94 -32.19
N ASN A 138 30.79 20.20 -31.10
CA ASN A 138 30.18 20.59 -29.83
C ASN A 138 29.79 22.07 -29.83
N VAL A 139 28.70 22.38 -29.12
CA VAL A 139 28.30 23.74 -28.76
C VAL A 139 28.47 23.89 -27.27
N ASP A 140 29.20 24.92 -26.84
CA ASP A 140 29.33 25.32 -25.45
C ASP A 140 28.74 26.73 -25.31
N ALA A 141 27.91 26.94 -24.29
CA ALA A 141 27.26 28.22 -24.01
C ALA A 141 27.37 28.51 -22.51
N THR A 142 27.99 29.63 -22.17
CA THR A 142 28.11 30.12 -20.78
C THR A 142 26.87 30.88 -20.30
N GLY A 143 26.02 31.30 -21.24
CA GLY A 143 24.77 32.01 -20.98
C GLY A 143 23.53 31.16 -21.29
N ASN A 144 22.38 31.83 -21.32
CA ASN A 144 21.11 31.15 -21.56
C ASN A 144 21.00 30.64 -23.00
N ILE A 145 20.52 29.41 -23.16
CA ILE A 145 20.03 28.88 -24.43
C ILE A 145 18.50 29.01 -24.43
N THR A 146 17.94 29.72 -25.40
CA THR A 146 16.48 29.83 -25.59
C THR A 146 16.08 29.14 -26.89
N ILE A 147 15.15 28.18 -26.81
CA ILE A 147 14.65 27.44 -27.96
C ILE A 147 13.13 27.65 -28.02
N PRO A 148 12.62 28.54 -28.90
CA PRO A 148 11.18 28.83 -28.98
C PRO A 148 10.39 27.70 -29.66
N GLY A 149 11.08 26.76 -30.32
CA GLY A 149 10.49 25.59 -30.97
C GLY A 149 10.76 24.29 -30.22
N ASN A 150 10.66 23.18 -30.94
CA ASN A 150 10.90 21.86 -30.36
C ASN A 150 12.39 21.55 -30.25
N ILE A 151 12.77 20.86 -29.17
CA ILE A 151 14.06 20.19 -29.05
C ILE A 151 13.88 18.75 -29.51
N THR A 152 14.67 18.29 -30.48
CA THR A 152 14.72 16.89 -30.91
C THR A 152 16.15 16.40 -30.78
N VAL A 153 16.36 15.31 -30.04
CA VAL A 153 17.69 14.77 -29.76
C VAL A 153 17.77 13.34 -30.26
N GLY A 154 18.72 13.07 -31.14
CA GLY A 154 18.96 11.72 -31.70
C GLY A 154 19.71 10.77 -30.76
N GLY A 155 20.18 11.28 -29.62
CA GLY A 155 20.89 10.54 -28.58
C GLY A 155 20.33 10.84 -27.18
N THR A 156 21.21 11.00 -26.20
CA THR A 156 20.83 11.33 -24.81
C THR A 156 20.85 12.83 -24.56
N ILE A 157 19.94 13.30 -23.69
CA ILE A 157 20.04 14.62 -23.06
C ILE A 157 20.52 14.38 -21.63
N ASN A 158 21.63 15.01 -21.25
CA ASN A 158 22.09 15.07 -19.86
C ASN A 158 21.80 16.49 -19.34
N LEU A 159 20.99 16.59 -18.30
CA LEU A 159 20.66 17.85 -17.63
C LEU A 159 21.18 17.74 -16.20
N GLY A 160 22.26 18.47 -15.92
CA GLY A 160 23.02 18.33 -14.68
C GLY A 160 23.90 17.06 -14.68
N ASP A 161 25.13 17.21 -14.24
CA ASP A 161 26.09 16.12 -14.04
C ASP A 161 26.80 16.17 -12.67
N GLN A 162 26.60 17.27 -11.91
CA GLN A 162 27.04 17.42 -10.54
C GLN A 162 25.87 17.39 -9.55
N PRO A 163 26.09 16.99 -8.28
CA PRO A 163 25.06 17.03 -7.24
C PRO A 163 24.47 18.43 -6.96
N THR A 164 25.13 19.50 -7.41
CA THR A 164 24.68 20.89 -7.26
C THR A 164 23.82 21.38 -8.40
N ASP A 165 23.72 20.63 -9.50
CA ASP A 165 22.94 21.06 -10.65
C ASP A 165 21.45 20.94 -10.35
N THR A 166 20.71 21.99 -10.69
CA THR A 166 19.27 22.08 -10.46
C THR A 166 18.54 22.23 -11.79
N ILE A 167 17.50 21.43 -11.99
CA ILE A 167 16.49 21.67 -13.02
C ILE A 167 15.32 22.35 -12.33
N ASP A 168 15.15 23.65 -12.59
CA ASP A 168 14.09 24.46 -12.01
C ASP A 168 12.88 24.52 -12.97
N PHE A 169 11.71 24.19 -12.44
CA PHE A 169 10.44 24.20 -13.16
C PHE A 169 9.52 25.37 -12.77
N ASP A 170 9.98 26.31 -11.93
CA ASP A 170 9.17 27.41 -11.37
C ASP A 170 8.42 28.25 -12.40
N PHE A 171 8.94 28.31 -13.63
CA PHE A 171 8.34 29.07 -14.74
C PHE A 171 8.02 28.20 -15.97
N LEU A 172 8.06 26.86 -15.84
CA LEU A 172 7.73 25.97 -16.94
C LEU A 172 6.22 25.66 -16.93
N ASP A 173 5.53 26.07 -17.99
CA ASP A 173 4.16 25.60 -18.27
C ASP A 173 4.23 24.38 -19.20
N LEU A 174 4.05 23.19 -18.63
CA LEU A 174 3.90 21.96 -19.41
C LEU A 174 2.49 21.91 -20.01
N THR A 175 2.32 22.56 -21.16
CA THR A 175 1.04 22.59 -21.89
C THR A 175 0.70 21.29 -22.64
N GLN A 176 1.59 20.29 -22.60
CA GLN A 176 1.46 18.99 -23.27
C GLN A 176 1.93 17.86 -22.34
N ASP A 177 1.46 16.64 -22.62
CA ASP A 177 1.82 15.45 -21.84
C ASP A 177 3.32 15.14 -21.91
N PHE A 178 3.90 14.76 -20.76
CA PHE A 178 5.20 14.11 -20.73
C PHE A 178 5.01 12.64 -21.12
N VAL A 179 5.29 12.30 -22.37
CA VAL A 179 5.11 10.94 -22.91
C VAL A 179 6.46 10.21 -22.99
N PRO A 180 6.71 9.18 -22.17
CA PRO A 180 7.92 8.37 -22.27
C PRO A 180 8.03 7.68 -23.63
N HIS A 181 9.23 7.60 -24.20
CA HIS A 181 9.47 6.91 -25.48
C HIS A 181 9.13 5.41 -25.36
N THR A 182 8.25 4.92 -26.23
CA THR A 182 7.46 3.68 -26.06
C THR A 182 8.19 2.37 -26.35
N THR A 183 9.51 2.28 -26.18
CA THR A 183 10.19 0.99 -26.36
C THR A 183 10.04 0.14 -25.10
N ALA A 184 9.07 -0.78 -25.12
CA ALA A 184 8.88 -1.87 -24.16
C ALA A 184 8.46 -1.46 -22.73
N GLY A 185 7.24 -0.93 -22.59
CA GLY A 185 6.46 -1.07 -21.35
C GLY A 185 6.98 -0.35 -20.09
N ALA A 186 8.06 0.42 -20.20
CA ALA A 186 8.61 1.19 -19.09
C ALA A 186 8.04 2.62 -19.11
N TYR A 187 6.87 2.81 -18.51
CA TYR A 187 6.37 4.14 -18.13
C TYR A 187 7.08 4.60 -16.84
N ASN A 188 8.42 4.65 -16.86
CA ASN A 188 9.21 4.98 -15.68
C ASN A 188 9.93 6.32 -15.85
N LEU A 189 9.81 7.19 -14.84
CA LEU A 189 10.51 8.47 -14.73
C LEU A 189 11.87 8.34 -14.02
N GLY A 190 12.34 7.12 -13.72
CA GLY A 190 13.62 6.81 -13.11
C GLY A 190 14.25 5.50 -13.61
N SER A 191 15.45 5.16 -13.13
CA SER A 191 16.14 3.89 -13.42
C SER A 191 16.21 3.01 -12.16
N THR A 192 16.63 1.76 -12.28
CA THR A 192 16.81 0.87 -11.11
C THR A 192 17.89 1.37 -10.14
N THR A 193 18.81 2.22 -10.59
CA THR A 193 19.87 2.81 -9.75
C THR A 193 19.54 4.23 -9.28
N ASN A 194 18.59 4.90 -9.95
CA ASN A 194 18.17 6.28 -9.67
C ASN A 194 16.63 6.31 -9.58
N VAL A 195 16.10 5.72 -8.50
CA VAL A 195 14.67 5.80 -8.17
C VAL A 195 14.37 7.12 -7.46
N TRP A 196 13.16 7.63 -7.62
CA TRP A 196 12.68 8.77 -6.85
C TRP A 196 12.55 8.32 -5.38
N ASP A 197 13.18 9.07 -4.45
CA ASP A 197 13.13 8.75 -3.02
C ASP A 197 11.76 9.08 -2.43
N ASP A 198 11.27 10.30 -2.70
CA ASP A 198 9.93 10.77 -2.32
C ASP A 198 9.15 11.32 -3.52
N VAL A 199 7.87 10.97 -3.60
CA VAL A 199 6.90 11.56 -4.53
C VAL A 199 5.87 12.35 -3.72
N THR A 200 6.01 13.67 -3.69
CA THR A 200 5.03 14.56 -3.05
C THR A 200 4.04 15.05 -4.10
N THR A 201 2.82 14.47 -4.09
CA THR A 201 1.73 14.86 -4.98
C THR A 201 0.43 15.01 -4.20
N GLY A 202 -0.44 15.94 -4.62
CA GLY A 202 -1.79 16.07 -4.07
C GLY A 202 -2.69 14.87 -4.42
N ARG A 203 -2.47 14.26 -5.59
CA ARG A 203 -3.19 13.08 -6.08
C ARG A 203 -2.25 12.20 -6.87
N ALA A 204 -2.30 10.90 -6.61
CA ALA A 204 -1.62 9.91 -7.44
C ALA A 204 -2.66 9.03 -8.14
N ARG A 205 -2.74 9.15 -9.46
CA ARG A 205 -3.47 8.20 -10.29
C ARG A 205 -2.48 7.22 -10.92
N ILE A 206 -2.46 6.01 -10.39
CA ILE A 206 -1.56 4.95 -10.82
C ILE A 206 -2.41 3.93 -11.57
N GLY A 207 -2.69 4.23 -12.84
CA GLY A 207 -3.67 3.48 -13.62
C GLY A 207 -5.09 3.64 -13.08
N ASP A 208 -5.67 2.55 -12.57
CA ASP A 208 -7.02 2.52 -11.98
C ASP A 208 -7.02 2.80 -10.47
N ILE A 209 -5.85 2.76 -9.82
CA ILE A 209 -5.74 3.11 -8.41
C ILE A 209 -5.66 4.62 -8.31
N GLU A 210 -6.57 5.17 -7.53
CA GLU A 210 -6.51 6.54 -7.07
C GLU A 210 -6.14 6.52 -5.60
N ILE A 211 -4.96 7.09 -5.33
CA ILE A 211 -4.61 7.54 -4.00
C ILE A 211 -4.89 9.03 -4.03
N ASP A 212 -6.00 9.40 -3.43
CA ASP A 212 -6.39 10.78 -3.31
C ASP A 212 -6.78 11.01 -1.87
N GLU A 213 -6.07 11.95 -1.25
CA GLU A 213 -6.24 12.33 0.14
C GLU A 213 -6.19 11.13 1.12
N SER A 214 -7.33 10.50 1.41
CA SER A 214 -7.53 9.55 2.53
C SER A 214 -8.11 8.19 2.13
N PHE A 215 -8.46 8.00 0.87
CA PHE A 215 -8.84 6.69 0.39
C PHE A 215 -7.78 6.21 -0.56
N ILE A 216 -7.72 4.90 -0.61
CA ILE A 216 -7.28 4.25 -1.81
C ILE A 216 -8.57 3.71 -2.40
N GLN A 217 -8.79 3.90 -3.70
CA GLN A 217 -9.96 3.36 -4.37
C GLN A 217 -9.60 3.02 -5.80
N ASN A 218 -10.52 2.34 -6.47
CA ASN A 218 -10.46 2.22 -7.91
C ASN A 218 -11.30 3.28 -8.58
N THR A 219 -10.82 3.78 -9.70
CA THR A 219 -11.53 4.79 -10.49
C THR A 219 -12.67 4.20 -11.32
N THR A 220 -12.73 2.88 -11.45
CA THR A 220 -13.78 2.15 -12.15
C THR A 220 -14.71 1.48 -11.13
N THR A 221 -16.03 1.73 -11.22
CA THR A 221 -17.02 1.17 -10.29
C THR A 221 -17.05 -0.36 -10.32
N ASN A 222 -17.26 -0.98 -9.16
CA ASN A 222 -17.21 -2.43 -8.94
C ASN A 222 -15.81 -3.05 -9.10
N ASN A 223 -14.74 -2.25 -9.22
CA ASN A 223 -13.38 -2.77 -9.14
C ASN A 223 -12.93 -2.91 -7.68
N ASP A 224 -12.20 -3.99 -7.38
CA ASP A 224 -11.72 -4.32 -6.03
C ASP A 224 -10.41 -3.63 -5.66
N LEU A 225 -10.32 -3.06 -4.45
CA LEU A 225 -9.13 -2.41 -3.93
C LEU A 225 -8.34 -3.35 -3.02
N THR A 226 -7.02 -3.46 -3.22
CA THR A 226 -6.18 -4.42 -2.46
C THR A 226 -5.00 -3.75 -1.74
N PHE A 227 -4.86 -3.98 -0.44
CA PHE A 227 -3.72 -3.59 0.41
C PHE A 227 -2.82 -4.80 0.74
N ARG A 228 -1.49 -4.67 0.58
CA ARG A 228 -0.52 -5.78 0.74
C ARG A 228 0.76 -5.29 1.43
N ALA A 229 1.13 -5.88 2.58
CA ALA A 229 2.42 -5.63 3.25
C ALA A 229 3.58 -6.46 2.62
N SER A 230 4.85 -6.07 2.81
CA SER A 230 6.07 -6.73 2.25
C SER A 230 7.02 -7.24 3.36
N GLY A 231 7.71 -8.37 3.16
CA GLY A 231 8.64 -8.94 4.17
C GLY A 231 7.96 -9.41 5.46
N THR A 232 8.42 -8.99 6.65
CA THR A 232 7.80 -9.25 7.98
C THR A 232 6.87 -8.13 8.46
N GLY A 233 6.49 -7.22 7.56
CA GLY A 233 5.49 -6.20 7.85
C GLY A 233 4.11 -6.81 7.90
N SER A 234 3.30 -6.44 8.90
CA SER A 234 1.88 -6.73 8.90
C SER A 234 1.16 -5.74 7.97
N VAL A 235 0.08 -6.16 7.27
CA VAL A 235 -0.97 -5.19 6.97
C VAL A 235 -1.54 -4.91 8.33
N ILE A 236 -0.94 -3.94 9.00
CA ILE A 236 -1.45 -3.40 10.24
C ILE A 236 -2.68 -2.57 9.84
N MET A 237 -3.73 -3.28 9.42
CA MET A 237 -4.95 -3.26 10.19
C MET A 237 -4.53 -3.88 11.50
N HIS A 238 -4.85 -3.33 12.65
CA HIS A 238 -4.62 -4.00 13.91
C HIS A 238 -5.52 -5.28 14.06
N ASP A 239 -5.48 -6.20 13.08
CA ASP A 239 -5.98 -7.57 13.00
C ASP A 239 -7.48 -7.79 12.78
N ILE A 240 -8.10 -7.12 11.80
CA ILE A 240 -9.55 -7.16 11.60
C ILE A 240 -9.92 -7.45 10.14
N THR A 241 -10.82 -8.42 9.94
CA THR A 241 -11.52 -8.64 8.66
C THR A 241 -12.93 -8.08 8.74
N ILE A 242 -13.37 -7.31 7.74
CA ILE A 242 -14.77 -6.85 7.56
C ILE A 242 -15.24 -7.31 6.18
N ASN A 243 -16.27 -8.15 6.11
CA ASN A 243 -16.81 -8.62 4.84
C ASN A 243 -18.34 -8.62 4.80
N GLY A 244 -18.94 -7.56 4.22
CA GLY A 244 -20.39 -7.42 4.18
C GLY A 244 -20.97 -7.30 5.60
N HIS A 245 -21.37 -8.43 6.20
CA HIS A 245 -21.98 -8.50 7.54
C HIS A 245 -21.15 -9.26 8.60
N ASN A 246 -19.94 -9.72 8.29
CA ASN A 246 -19.14 -10.49 9.27
C ASN A 246 -17.84 -9.78 9.64
N ILE A 247 -17.38 -10.13 10.84
CA ILE A 247 -16.08 -9.76 11.39
C ILE A 247 -15.40 -11.06 11.83
N ILE A 248 -14.16 -11.25 11.40
CA ILE A 248 -13.41 -12.51 11.60
C ILE A 248 -12.01 -12.18 12.10
N THR A 249 -11.58 -12.89 13.14
CA THR A 249 -10.22 -12.84 13.69
C THR A 249 -9.63 -14.22 13.88
N PRO A 250 -8.29 -14.33 13.93
CA PRO A 250 -7.59 -15.62 13.91
C PRO A 250 -7.30 -16.23 15.29
N ALA A 251 -7.21 -15.41 16.32
CA ALA A 251 -7.21 -15.88 17.70
C ALA A 251 -8.61 -15.66 18.27
N ASP A 252 -8.71 -15.63 19.60
CA ASP A 252 -9.84 -14.96 20.23
C ASP A 252 -10.09 -13.64 19.50
N LEU A 253 -11.32 -13.46 19.03
CA LEU A 253 -11.79 -12.11 18.85
C LEU A 253 -11.86 -11.53 20.25
N VAL A 254 -10.74 -10.95 20.68
CA VAL A 254 -10.67 -10.24 21.94
C VAL A 254 -11.44 -8.94 21.74
N LEU A 255 -12.76 -9.06 21.84
CA LEU A 255 -13.61 -7.93 22.13
C LEU A 255 -13.39 -7.64 23.60
N GLN A 256 -12.35 -6.88 23.88
CA GLN A 256 -12.07 -6.36 25.19
C GLN A 256 -12.46 -4.88 25.20
N PRO A 257 -13.77 -4.57 25.33
CA PRO A 257 -14.23 -3.19 25.42
C PRO A 257 -13.94 -2.60 26.83
N GLY A 258 -12.96 -3.11 27.57
CA GLY A 258 -12.65 -2.67 28.94
C GLY A 258 -13.74 -3.02 29.97
N ASN A 259 -14.47 -2.02 30.46
CA ASN A 259 -15.57 -2.16 31.44
C ASN A 259 -16.97 -2.19 30.79
N GLU A 260 -17.03 -2.20 29.46
CA GLU A 260 -18.26 -2.04 28.68
C GLU A 260 -18.84 -3.37 28.18
N SER A 261 -20.00 -3.29 27.53
CA SER A 261 -20.78 -4.45 27.08
C SER A 261 -20.72 -4.66 25.57
N ILE A 262 -20.54 -5.91 25.14
CA ILE A 262 -20.86 -6.33 23.77
C ILE A 262 -22.41 -6.40 23.65
N THR A 263 -23.05 -5.46 22.94
CA THR A 263 -24.50 -5.43 22.68
C THR A 263 -24.82 -5.99 21.30
N LEU A 264 -25.81 -6.88 21.18
CA LEU A 264 -26.29 -7.44 19.91
C LEU A 264 -27.74 -7.00 19.68
N ASN A 265 -27.97 -6.05 18.77
CA ASN A 265 -29.27 -5.43 18.51
C ASN A 265 -29.94 -6.03 17.25
N SER A 266 -30.20 -7.32 17.29
CA SER A 266 -30.97 -8.02 16.27
C SER A 266 -32.30 -8.49 16.83
N THR A 267 -33.37 -8.48 16.03
CA THR A 267 -34.63 -9.19 16.39
C THR A 267 -34.49 -10.71 16.23
N GLY A 268 -33.46 -11.16 15.52
CA GLY A 268 -33.03 -12.55 15.47
C GLY A 268 -32.27 -12.98 16.74
N ALA A 269 -32.15 -14.29 16.94
CA ALA A 269 -31.47 -14.87 18.10
C ALA A 269 -29.93 -14.83 17.97
N LEU A 270 -29.24 -14.73 19.12
CA LEU A 270 -27.80 -15.05 19.20
C LEU A 270 -27.62 -16.56 19.06
N ARG A 271 -26.95 -16.97 17.98
CA ARG A 271 -26.52 -18.36 17.80
C ARG A 271 -25.19 -18.57 18.52
N VAL A 272 -25.18 -19.46 19.50
CA VAL A 272 -23.96 -19.91 20.19
C VAL A 272 -23.36 -21.13 19.49
N PRO A 273 -22.09 -21.48 19.75
CA PRO A 273 -21.47 -22.69 19.19
C PRO A 273 -22.26 -23.96 19.52
N ASP A 274 -22.33 -24.92 18.59
CA ASP A 274 -23.05 -26.18 18.77
C ASP A 274 -22.23 -27.43 18.36
N GLY A 275 -22.49 -28.59 18.96
CA GLY A 275 -21.82 -29.85 18.58
C GLY A 275 -22.13 -31.07 19.48
N THR A 276 -21.61 -32.24 19.13
CA THR A 276 -21.83 -33.50 19.88
C THR A 276 -21.01 -33.58 21.17
N GLU A 277 -21.33 -34.55 22.04
CA GLU A 277 -20.59 -34.85 23.27
C GLU A 277 -19.08 -35.04 23.05
N ALA A 278 -18.71 -35.75 21.98
CA ALA A 278 -17.32 -36.02 21.64
C ALA A 278 -16.56 -34.75 21.19
N GLN A 279 -17.28 -33.71 20.75
CA GLN A 279 -16.73 -32.43 20.30
C GLN A 279 -16.72 -31.37 21.41
N ARG A 280 -16.95 -31.77 22.66
CA ARG A 280 -17.00 -30.87 23.81
C ARG A 280 -15.62 -30.32 24.14
N THR A 281 -15.45 -29.01 23.99
CA THR A 281 -14.31 -28.28 24.57
C THR A 281 -14.57 -28.16 26.08
N SER A 282 -13.64 -28.61 26.91
CA SER A 282 -13.78 -28.53 28.38
C SER A 282 -13.05 -27.30 28.92
N LEU A 283 -13.31 -26.13 28.30
CA LEU A 283 -12.69 -24.86 28.69
C LEU A 283 -13.61 -24.07 29.63
N ASN A 284 -13.01 -23.45 30.64
CA ASN A 284 -13.69 -22.68 31.69
C ASN A 284 -14.52 -21.53 31.09
N ARG A 285 -15.82 -21.44 31.44
CA ARG A 285 -16.80 -20.40 31.07
C ARG A 285 -17.39 -20.52 29.66
N ASP A 286 -17.20 -21.64 28.98
CA ASP A 286 -17.84 -21.89 27.68
C ASP A 286 -19.38 -22.00 27.82
N VAL A 287 -20.09 -21.46 26.81
CA VAL A 287 -21.53 -21.66 26.57
C VAL A 287 -21.69 -22.29 25.19
N ARG A 288 -22.38 -23.43 25.12
CA ARG A 288 -22.63 -24.12 23.85
C ARG A 288 -23.96 -24.87 23.84
N TYR A 289 -24.39 -25.31 22.67
CA TYR A 289 -25.51 -26.23 22.50
C TYR A 289 -25.00 -27.63 22.16
N ASN A 290 -25.51 -28.65 22.84
CA ASN A 290 -25.17 -30.03 22.57
C ASN A 290 -26.20 -30.70 21.68
N THR A 291 -25.77 -31.18 20.51
CA THR A 291 -26.66 -31.77 19.50
C THR A 291 -26.95 -33.25 19.73
N THR A 292 -26.25 -33.92 20.65
CA THR A 292 -26.52 -35.31 21.07
C THR A 292 -27.58 -35.35 22.16
N THR A 293 -27.49 -34.44 23.13
CA THR A 293 -28.42 -34.38 24.28
C THR A 293 -29.52 -33.33 24.11
N ASN A 294 -29.39 -32.46 23.11
CA ASN A 294 -30.30 -31.35 22.80
C ASN A 294 -30.44 -30.30 23.92
N PHE A 295 -29.43 -30.15 24.78
CA PHE A 295 -29.40 -29.17 25.86
C PHE A 295 -28.35 -28.08 25.64
N PHE A 296 -28.61 -26.90 26.21
CA PHE A 296 -27.58 -25.89 26.43
C PHE A 296 -26.67 -26.31 27.57
N GLU A 297 -25.36 -26.15 27.38
CA GLU A 297 -24.34 -26.54 28.32
C GLU A 297 -23.51 -25.33 28.74
N LEU A 298 -23.18 -25.28 30.02
CA LEU A 298 -22.31 -24.30 30.64
C LEU A 298 -21.18 -25.06 31.34
N PHE A 299 -19.92 -24.69 31.12
CA PHE A 299 -18.78 -25.28 31.83
C PHE A 299 -18.13 -24.27 32.77
N SER A 300 -17.85 -24.68 34.00
CA SER A 300 -17.15 -23.84 34.99
C SER A 300 -16.22 -24.71 35.85
N THR A 301 -15.04 -24.18 36.20
CA THR A 301 -14.09 -24.85 37.12
C THR A 301 -14.25 -24.43 38.60
N ALA A 302 -15.19 -23.52 38.90
CA ALA A 302 -15.70 -23.22 40.25
C ALA A 302 -17.08 -22.55 40.13
N TYR A 303 -18.12 -23.19 40.68
CA TYR A 303 -19.38 -23.35 39.94
C TYR A 303 -20.59 -22.54 40.48
N THR A 304 -21.03 -21.58 39.68
CA THR A 304 -22.42 -21.08 39.50
C THR A 304 -22.66 -21.10 37.98
N PRO A 305 -23.85 -21.39 37.42
CA PRO A 305 -25.18 -20.96 37.88
C PRO A 305 -26.26 -22.07 37.69
N LEU A 306 -27.58 -21.77 37.80
CA LEU A 306 -28.69 -22.71 37.52
C LEU A 306 -28.87 -23.86 38.54
N ARG A 307 -28.81 -23.53 39.85
CA ARG A 307 -29.16 -24.43 40.95
C ARG A 307 -30.66 -24.80 40.92
N GLY A 308 -31.07 -25.62 39.97
CA GLY A 308 -32.43 -26.15 39.88
C GLY A 308 -33.25 -25.67 38.69
N ILE A 309 -34.39 -26.35 38.51
CA ILE A 309 -35.46 -25.92 37.63
C ILE A 309 -36.36 -25.01 38.45
N TRP A 310 -36.63 -23.79 37.99
CA TRP A 310 -37.45 -22.80 38.68
C TRP A 310 -38.68 -22.43 37.85
N SER A 311 -39.82 -22.22 38.51
CA SER A 311 -40.98 -21.56 37.90
C SER A 311 -40.64 -20.10 37.60
N GLU A 312 -41.40 -19.49 36.69
CA GLU A 312 -41.20 -18.11 36.26
C GLU A 312 -41.16 -17.10 37.44
N ASN A 313 -42.05 -17.29 38.41
CA ASN A 313 -42.09 -16.48 39.63
C ASN A 313 -41.14 -16.97 40.75
N ARG A 314 -40.34 -18.01 40.50
CA ARG A 314 -39.35 -18.63 41.41
C ARG A 314 -39.90 -19.24 42.70
N GLN A 315 -41.21 -19.47 42.79
CA GLN A 315 -41.82 -20.05 44.00
C GLN A 315 -41.86 -21.58 43.97
N THR A 316 -41.76 -22.20 42.79
CA THR A 316 -41.73 -23.66 42.64
C THR A 316 -40.41 -24.04 42.01
N TYR A 317 -39.64 -24.91 42.65
CA TYR A 317 -38.33 -25.31 42.16
C TYR A 317 -37.84 -26.64 42.72
N VAL A 318 -36.87 -27.25 42.04
CA VAL A 318 -36.13 -28.42 42.52
C VAL A 318 -34.69 -28.02 42.74
N LEU A 319 -34.19 -28.18 43.95
CA LEU A 319 -32.82 -27.78 44.31
C LEU A 319 -31.97 -29.00 44.67
N ALA A 320 -30.80 -29.11 44.04
CA ALA A 320 -29.73 -29.97 44.51
C ALA A 320 -28.93 -29.22 45.59
N ASN A 321 -29.01 -29.69 46.83
CA ASN A 321 -28.42 -29.04 48.00
C ASN A 321 -26.95 -29.45 48.19
N ALA A 322 -26.22 -28.66 48.98
CA ALA A 322 -24.79 -28.93 49.27
C ALA A 322 -24.57 -30.21 50.10
N SER A 323 -25.61 -30.71 50.78
CA SER A 323 -25.56 -31.96 51.55
C SER A 323 -25.89 -33.21 50.70
N ASN A 324 -25.87 -33.07 49.36
CA ASN A 324 -26.18 -34.12 48.37
C ASN A 324 -27.62 -34.66 48.45
N ASP A 325 -28.57 -33.79 48.81
CA ASP A 325 -30.00 -34.07 48.85
C ASP A 325 -30.77 -33.20 47.85
N PHE A 326 -31.97 -33.63 47.46
CA PHE A 326 -32.88 -32.86 46.62
C PHE A 326 -34.04 -32.29 47.45
N SER A 327 -34.29 -30.99 47.31
CA SER A 327 -35.50 -30.34 47.81
C SER A 327 -36.49 -30.05 46.68
N PHE A 328 -37.70 -30.57 46.80
CA PHE A 328 -38.83 -30.25 45.93
C PHE A 328 -39.71 -29.22 46.61
N VAL A 329 -39.69 -27.99 46.10
CA VAL A 329 -40.40 -26.84 46.65
C VAL A 329 -41.54 -26.47 45.73
N THR A 330 -42.74 -26.30 46.27
CA THR A 330 -43.88 -25.73 45.53
C THR A 330 -44.48 -24.58 46.30
N ASN A 331 -44.72 -23.45 45.62
CA ASN A 331 -45.28 -22.25 46.25
C ASN A 331 -44.52 -21.79 47.51
N GLY A 332 -43.18 -21.90 47.49
CA GLY A 332 -42.29 -21.49 48.58
C GLY A 332 -42.17 -22.48 49.75
N VAL A 333 -42.84 -23.62 49.70
CA VAL A 333 -42.80 -24.65 50.76
C VAL A 333 -42.13 -25.92 50.27
N THR A 334 -41.15 -26.43 51.03
CA THR A 334 -40.52 -27.73 50.76
C THR A 334 -41.49 -28.85 51.12
N ASN A 335 -41.97 -29.59 50.12
CA ASN A 335 -42.90 -30.70 50.34
C ASN A 335 -42.21 -32.05 50.44
N THR A 336 -41.07 -32.19 49.76
CA THR A 336 -40.32 -33.44 49.71
C THR A 336 -38.83 -33.15 49.74
N THR A 337 -38.12 -33.90 50.58
CA THR A 337 -36.66 -33.96 50.61
C THR A 337 -36.23 -35.41 50.39
N LEU A 338 -35.39 -35.62 49.38
CA LEU A 338 -34.75 -36.91 49.13
C LEU A 338 -33.28 -36.81 49.53
N SER A 339 -32.89 -37.52 50.58
CA SER A 339 -31.52 -37.58 51.08
C SER A 339 -30.92 -38.98 50.93
N SER A 340 -29.65 -39.15 51.29
CA SER A 340 -28.97 -40.45 51.35
C SER A 340 -29.56 -41.40 52.40
N THR A 341 -30.34 -40.89 53.36
CA THR A 341 -30.93 -41.66 54.46
C THR A 341 -32.40 -41.96 54.28
N GLY A 342 -33.09 -41.30 53.34
CA GLY A 342 -34.48 -41.61 53.02
C GLY A 342 -35.23 -40.52 52.26
N LEU A 343 -36.52 -40.78 52.08
CA LEU A 343 -37.48 -39.86 51.48
C LEU A 343 -38.37 -39.28 52.59
N THR A 344 -38.22 -38.00 52.87
CA THR A 344 -39.11 -37.27 53.79
C THR A 344 -40.11 -36.49 52.96
N THR A 345 -41.40 -36.83 53.05
CA THR A 345 -42.44 -36.17 52.27
C THR A 345 -43.69 -35.89 53.09
N ASN A 346 -44.23 -34.67 52.94
CA ASN A 346 -45.56 -34.33 53.44
C ASN A 346 -46.65 -34.78 52.47
N LYS A 347 -46.34 -34.71 51.16
CA LYS A 347 -47.23 -35.14 50.09
C LYS A 347 -46.42 -35.58 48.88
N LEU A 348 -46.56 -36.84 48.47
CA LEU A 348 -45.99 -37.36 47.24
C LEU A 348 -47.04 -38.20 46.51
N ILE A 349 -47.36 -37.82 45.28
CA ILE A 349 -48.24 -38.59 44.41
C ILE A 349 -47.43 -38.97 43.18
N SER A 350 -47.10 -40.25 43.05
CA SER A 350 -46.41 -40.77 41.86
C SER A 350 -47.46 -41.24 40.86
N GLN A 351 -47.82 -40.40 39.88
CA GLN A 351 -48.67 -40.71 38.71
C GLN A 351 -49.75 -41.79 38.95
N SER A 352 -50.58 -41.59 39.98
CA SER A 352 -51.68 -42.49 40.37
C SER A 352 -51.30 -43.92 40.83
N ASN A 353 -50.04 -44.22 41.12
CA ASN A 353 -49.62 -45.52 41.65
C ASN A 353 -49.61 -45.54 43.18
N VAL A 354 -48.80 -44.67 43.79
CA VAL A 354 -48.67 -44.55 45.24
C VAL A 354 -48.90 -43.10 45.64
N SER A 355 -49.72 -42.89 46.66
CA SER A 355 -49.91 -41.62 47.33
C SER A 355 -49.46 -41.72 48.78
N ILE A 356 -48.52 -40.86 49.14
CA ILE A 356 -48.16 -40.55 50.52
C ILE A 356 -48.78 -39.20 50.82
N ASP A 357 -49.76 -39.15 51.73
CA ASP A 357 -50.40 -37.91 52.19
C ASP A 357 -50.38 -37.91 53.73
N GLY A 358 -49.45 -37.15 54.29
CA GLY A 358 -49.11 -37.19 55.71
C GLY A 358 -48.79 -38.61 56.19
N ASN A 359 -49.62 -39.12 57.10
CA ASN A 359 -49.44 -40.44 57.73
C ASN A 359 -50.13 -41.58 56.96
N THR A 360 -50.71 -41.31 55.79
CA THR A 360 -51.42 -42.32 54.99
C THR A 360 -50.60 -42.71 53.78
N ILE A 361 -50.35 -44.01 53.62
CA ILE A 361 -49.80 -44.60 52.39
C ILE A 361 -50.94 -45.35 51.73
N SER A 362 -51.26 -44.99 50.49
CA SER A 362 -52.39 -45.56 49.74
C SER A 362 -52.02 -45.83 48.29
N THR A 363 -52.74 -46.74 47.64
CA THR A 363 -52.71 -46.83 46.18
C THR A 363 -53.48 -45.66 45.61
N ALA A 364 -52.89 -44.97 44.63
CA ALA A 364 -53.51 -43.80 44.04
C ALA A 364 -54.44 -44.16 42.84
N THR A 365 -54.58 -45.46 42.53
CA THR A 365 -55.52 -46.02 41.54
C THR A 365 -56.67 -46.72 42.27
N LEU A 366 -57.90 -46.46 41.83
CA LEU A 366 -59.11 -47.01 42.43
C LEU A 366 -59.13 -48.55 42.34
N ASN A 367 -59.41 -49.22 43.46
CA ASN A 367 -59.47 -50.69 43.61
C ASN A 367 -58.16 -51.43 43.31
N ALA A 368 -57.02 -50.72 43.22
CA ALA A 368 -55.72 -51.36 43.09
C ALA A 368 -55.22 -51.87 44.44
N ALA A 369 -54.75 -53.13 44.48
CA ALA A 369 -54.11 -53.69 45.66
C ALA A 369 -52.74 -53.04 45.91
N MET A 370 -52.39 -52.85 47.18
CA MET A 370 -51.03 -52.51 47.58
C MET A 370 -50.28 -53.81 47.87
N THR A 371 -49.17 -54.03 47.17
CA THR A 371 -48.31 -55.18 47.40
C THR A 371 -47.05 -54.71 48.13
N LEU A 372 -46.86 -55.18 49.36
CA LEU A 372 -45.64 -54.98 50.15
C LEU A 372 -44.85 -56.29 50.13
N THR A 373 -43.67 -56.29 49.50
CA THR A 373 -42.83 -57.48 49.35
C THR A 373 -41.43 -57.22 49.90
N ALA A 374 -40.91 -58.18 50.67
CA ALA A 374 -39.53 -58.19 51.15
C ALA A 374 -38.91 -59.57 50.92
N THR A 375 -37.59 -59.65 50.79
CA THR A 375 -36.86 -60.94 50.74
C THR A 375 -36.69 -61.57 52.13
N GLY A 376 -36.93 -60.79 53.20
CA GLY A 376 -37.05 -61.25 54.58
C GLY A 376 -38.48 -61.01 55.06
N THR A 377 -38.65 -60.11 56.02
CA THR A 377 -39.96 -59.81 56.62
C THR A 377 -40.48 -58.43 56.24
N VAL A 378 -41.81 -58.25 56.29
CA VAL A 378 -42.43 -56.93 56.20
C VAL A 378 -42.87 -56.51 57.60
N ASN A 379 -42.27 -55.43 58.10
CA ASN A 379 -42.60 -54.86 59.40
C ASN A 379 -43.65 -53.75 59.23
N ILE A 380 -44.82 -53.94 59.85
CA ILE A 380 -45.89 -52.95 59.92
C ILE A 380 -46.19 -52.70 61.41
N ALA A 381 -45.69 -51.58 61.92
CA ALA A 381 -45.74 -51.26 63.36
C ALA A 381 -45.16 -52.40 64.21
N ASN A 382 -45.96 -52.99 65.10
CA ASN A 382 -45.55 -54.09 65.99
C ASN A 382 -45.85 -55.48 65.41
N PHE A 383 -46.19 -55.55 64.12
CA PHE A 383 -46.46 -56.80 63.42
C PHE A 383 -45.38 -57.05 62.39
N GLU A 384 -44.77 -58.22 62.49
CA GLU A 384 -43.90 -58.75 61.46
C GLU A 384 -44.67 -59.82 60.69
N PHE A 385 -44.76 -59.63 59.37
CA PHE A 385 -45.35 -60.60 58.45
C PHE A 385 -44.20 -61.41 57.85
N ASP A 386 -44.15 -62.71 58.16
CA ASP A 386 -43.16 -63.66 57.66
C ASP A 386 -43.88 -64.82 56.97
N THR A 387 -43.58 -65.06 55.68
CA THR A 387 -44.16 -66.13 54.85
C THR A 387 -45.68 -66.33 55.07
N ASN A 388 -46.08 -67.23 55.99
CA ASN A 388 -47.47 -67.57 56.32
C ASN A 388 -47.88 -67.26 57.77
N THR A 389 -47.06 -66.55 58.55
CA THR A 389 -47.31 -66.19 59.95
C THR A 389 -47.32 -64.67 60.16
N ILE A 390 -48.07 -64.25 61.19
CA ILE A 390 -48.06 -62.88 61.70
C ILE A 390 -47.50 -62.93 63.12
N HIS A 391 -46.36 -62.29 63.33
CA HIS A 391 -45.69 -62.23 64.63
C HIS A 391 -45.97 -60.87 65.28
N ASN A 392 -46.49 -60.90 66.51
CA ASN A 392 -46.47 -59.72 67.37
C ASN A 392 -45.05 -59.57 67.94
N THR A 393 -44.35 -58.50 67.56
CA THR A 393 -42.92 -58.31 67.87
C THR A 393 -42.65 -57.74 69.26
N ILE A 394 -43.70 -57.32 69.97
CA ILE A 394 -43.60 -56.81 71.35
C ILE A 394 -44.06 -57.85 72.37
N ALA A 395 -43.47 -57.83 73.57
CA ALA A 395 -43.79 -58.72 74.69
C ALA A 395 -45.12 -58.33 75.40
N GLN A 396 -46.20 -58.18 74.63
CA GLN A 396 -47.55 -57.89 75.11
C GLN A 396 -48.55 -58.81 74.40
N ALA A 397 -49.73 -59.02 75.00
CA ALA A 397 -50.74 -59.88 74.39
C ALA A 397 -51.24 -59.29 73.05
N PHE A 398 -51.32 -60.14 72.01
CA PHE A 398 -51.99 -59.76 70.78
C PHE A 398 -53.49 -59.65 71.03
N LYS A 399 -54.04 -58.44 70.96
CA LYS A 399 -55.44 -58.15 71.25
C LYS A 399 -56.23 -57.97 69.96
N LEU A 400 -57.07 -58.95 69.64
CA LEU A 400 -58.13 -58.82 68.65
C LEU A 400 -59.39 -58.33 69.35
N SER A 401 -59.83 -57.11 69.04
CA SER A 401 -61.05 -56.52 69.61
C SER A 401 -61.86 -55.83 68.51
N LYS A 402 -63.19 -55.88 68.63
CA LYS A 402 -64.10 -55.13 67.78
C LYS A 402 -64.22 -53.67 68.19
N THR A 403 -64.59 -52.81 67.25
CA THR A 403 -65.12 -51.47 67.52
C THR A 403 -66.64 -51.53 67.74
N GLY A 404 -67.17 -50.79 68.73
CA GLY A 404 -68.60 -50.72 69.06
C GLY A 404 -69.13 -51.78 70.04
N SER A 405 -70.43 -51.73 70.37
CA SER A 405 -71.07 -52.57 71.39
C SER A 405 -71.48 -53.97 70.91
N THR A 406 -71.66 -54.18 69.60
CA THR A 406 -72.01 -55.49 69.00
C THR A 406 -71.05 -55.87 67.88
N GLY A 407 -70.56 -57.11 67.90
CA GLY A 407 -69.65 -57.67 66.91
C GLY A 407 -68.90 -58.87 67.49
N TYR A 408 -68.26 -59.65 66.63
CA TYR A 408 -67.57 -60.88 66.99
C TYR A 408 -66.28 -60.98 66.19
N VAL A 409 -65.27 -61.62 66.75
CA VAL A 409 -64.11 -62.07 65.97
C VAL A 409 -64.51 -63.40 65.35
N MET A 410 -64.57 -63.45 64.02
CA MET A 410 -64.90 -64.65 63.26
C MET A 410 -63.63 -65.24 62.66
N PHE A 411 -63.48 -66.55 62.79
CA PHE A 411 -62.60 -67.34 61.94
C PHE A 411 -63.55 -68.12 61.03
N ASP A 412 -63.62 -67.75 59.76
CA ASP A 412 -64.63 -68.21 58.79
C ASP A 412 -64.21 -69.48 58.02
N SER A 413 -63.11 -70.09 58.42
CA SER A 413 -62.63 -71.37 57.91
C SER A 413 -63.47 -72.54 58.45
N VAL A 414 -63.58 -73.61 57.65
CA VAL A 414 -64.15 -74.90 58.09
C VAL A 414 -63.30 -75.59 59.17
N HIS A 415 -62.05 -75.16 59.33
CA HIS A 415 -61.16 -75.63 60.40
C HIS A 415 -61.26 -74.70 61.61
N GLY A 416 -61.29 -75.29 62.82
CA GLY A 416 -61.39 -74.53 64.07
C GLY A 416 -60.08 -73.85 64.48
N THR A 417 -60.18 -72.86 65.38
CA THR A 417 -59.02 -72.26 66.04
C THR A 417 -58.36 -73.28 66.96
N VAL A 418 -57.08 -73.56 66.74
CA VAL A 418 -56.28 -74.37 67.67
C VAL A 418 -55.90 -73.49 68.86
N ILE A 419 -56.54 -73.74 70.00
CA ILE A 419 -56.18 -73.08 71.27
C ILE A 419 -55.02 -73.83 71.93
N PRO A 420 -54.17 -73.14 72.72
CA PRO A 420 -53.10 -73.82 73.47
C PRO A 420 -53.66 -74.93 74.37
N ALA A 421 -52.99 -76.09 74.41
CA ALA A 421 -53.37 -77.25 75.22
C ALA A 421 -52.23 -77.72 76.14
N GLY A 422 -52.54 -78.29 77.31
CA GLY A 422 -51.54 -78.93 78.18
C GLY A 422 -51.99 -79.22 79.61
N SER A 423 -51.09 -79.80 80.42
CA SER A 423 -51.34 -80.17 81.82
C SER A 423 -51.39 -78.98 82.77
N THR A 424 -51.92 -79.17 83.98
CA THR A 424 -52.00 -78.14 85.03
C THR A 424 -50.63 -77.54 85.39
N ALA A 425 -49.55 -78.32 85.33
CA ALA A 425 -48.19 -77.86 85.60
C ALA A 425 -47.63 -76.95 84.49
N GLN A 426 -48.09 -77.13 83.24
CA GLN A 426 -47.71 -76.31 82.09
C GLN A 426 -48.65 -75.10 81.93
N ARG A 427 -49.40 -74.74 82.98
CA ARG A 427 -50.23 -73.55 82.98
C ARG A 427 -49.34 -72.31 83.10
N PRO A 428 -49.28 -71.43 82.08
CA PRO A 428 -48.60 -70.16 82.21
C PRO A 428 -49.26 -69.36 83.34
N THR A 429 -48.51 -68.50 84.01
CA THR A 429 -49.05 -67.51 84.95
C THR A 429 -50.03 -66.61 84.20
N GLY A 430 -51.33 -66.89 84.36
CA GLY A 430 -52.37 -66.41 83.45
C GLY A 430 -53.00 -65.10 83.88
N ILE A 431 -53.34 -64.28 82.88
CA ILE A 431 -54.25 -63.16 83.01
C ILE A 431 -55.69 -63.71 83.12
N ILE A 432 -56.57 -63.06 83.87
CA ILE A 432 -57.99 -63.48 84.02
C ILE A 432 -58.66 -63.54 82.64
N GLY A 433 -59.33 -64.65 82.33
CA GLY A 433 -60.06 -64.87 81.06
C GLY A 433 -59.32 -65.68 79.99
N GLN A 434 -58.15 -66.25 80.29
CA GLN A 434 -57.42 -67.11 79.34
C GLN A 434 -58.18 -68.39 78.98
N THR A 435 -58.26 -68.70 77.69
CA THR A 435 -58.82 -69.95 77.15
C THR A 435 -57.68 -70.91 76.78
N ARG A 436 -57.74 -72.14 77.29
CA ARG A 436 -56.81 -73.24 76.97
C ARG A 436 -57.54 -74.58 77.12
N PHE A 437 -57.06 -75.61 76.45
CA PHE A 437 -57.53 -76.97 76.66
C PHE A 437 -56.68 -77.67 77.72
N ASN A 438 -57.28 -78.04 78.86
CA ASN A 438 -56.58 -78.89 79.83
C ASN A 438 -56.74 -80.34 79.42
N THR A 439 -55.60 -80.98 79.19
CA THR A 439 -55.49 -82.41 78.91
C THR A 439 -55.37 -83.19 80.19
#